data_AF-A0A3P1T5K1-F1
#
_entry.id   AF-A0A3P1T5K1-F1
#
_cell.length_a   1.000
_cell.length_b   1.000
_cell.length_c   1.000
_cell.angle_alpha   90.00
_cell.angle_beta   90.00
_cell.angle_gamma   90.00
#
_symmetry.space_group_name_H-M   'P 1'
#
loop_
_entity.id
_entity.type
_entity.pdbx_description
1 polymer ?
#
loop_
_entity_poly.entity_id
_entity_poly.type
_entity_poly.pdbx_seq_one_letter_code
_entity_poly.pdbx_strand_id
1 'polypeptide(L)'
;MRLGEILVNVTSWDEVEVLRGTGAELEGTLRKFVHAKSTTEISSLWDELEGVAFAQNTLYGASVPVVDVMLAVLADHSTPWHQMWAAEVLRFILMADSATNPSLRETCVNRVQAGKWLLASLACHAESVDTQEALIEVLDTVDPTLAQITATASRPRL
;
A
#
# COMPACT_ATOMS: atom_id res chain seq x y z
N MET A 1 13.72 -4.51 14.01
CA MET A 1 12.29 -4.22 14.18
C MET A 1 11.81 -3.66 12.86
N ARG A 2 10.77 -4.23 12.26
CA ARG A 2 10.23 -3.80 10.96
C ARG A 2 9.43 -2.52 11.13
N LEU A 3 9.65 -1.50 10.30
CA LEU A 3 8.89 -0.24 10.30
C LEU A 3 7.38 -0.49 10.20
N GLY A 4 6.95 -1.45 9.36
CA GLY A 4 5.54 -1.82 9.26
C GLY A 4 4.96 -2.30 10.60
N GLU A 5 5.73 -3.09 11.35
CA GLU A 5 5.33 -3.57 12.68
C GLU A 5 5.23 -2.42 13.69
N ILE A 6 6.16 -1.45 13.63
CA ILE A 6 6.12 -0.26 14.47
C ILE A 6 4.84 0.53 14.20
N LEU A 7 4.51 0.79 12.94
CA LEU A 7 3.31 1.54 12.59
C LEU A 7 2.02 0.84 13.01
N VAL A 8 1.96 -0.49 12.85
CA VAL A 8 0.83 -1.26 13.39
C VAL A 8 0.72 -1.09 14.91
N ASN A 9 1.83 -1.11 15.64
CA ASN A 9 1.82 -0.97 17.11
C ASN A 9 1.44 0.42 17.64
N VAL A 10 1.79 1.50 16.92
CA VAL A 10 1.60 2.88 17.42
C VAL A 10 0.31 3.53 16.94
N THR A 11 -0.39 2.90 16.01
CA THR A 11 -1.66 3.40 15.48
C THR A 11 -2.82 3.04 16.42
N SER A 12 -3.67 4.01 16.74
CA SER A 12 -4.89 3.78 17.53
C SER A 12 -6.00 3.17 16.67
N TRP A 13 -5.99 1.85 16.48
CA TRP A 13 -6.94 1.18 15.60
C TRP A 13 -8.39 1.21 16.10
N ASP A 14 -8.62 1.28 17.41
CA ASP A 14 -9.99 1.32 17.96
C ASP A 14 -10.79 2.57 17.53
N GLU A 15 -10.11 3.60 17.03
CA GLU A 15 -10.71 4.87 16.62
C GLU A 15 -10.91 4.97 15.09
N VAL A 16 -10.42 4.01 14.32
CA VAL A 16 -10.50 4.09 12.85
C VAL A 16 -11.84 3.59 12.33
N GLU A 17 -12.41 4.35 11.40
CA GLU A 17 -13.62 3.94 10.68
C GLU A 17 -13.28 2.81 9.70
N VAL A 18 -13.99 1.68 9.84
CA VAL A 18 -13.91 0.51 8.96
C VAL A 18 -15.29 0.16 8.42
N LEU A 19 -15.35 -0.47 7.24
CA LEU A 19 -16.63 -0.90 6.65
C LEU A 19 -17.30 -2.03 7.43
N ARG A 20 -16.53 -3.07 7.73
CA ARG A 20 -16.98 -4.28 8.44
C ARG A 20 -15.96 -4.65 9.50
N GLY A 21 -16.44 -5.33 10.54
CA GLY A 21 -15.59 -5.74 11.65
C GLY A 21 -15.18 -4.58 12.54
N THR A 22 -13.98 -4.66 13.09
CA THR A 22 -13.41 -3.71 14.06
C THR A 22 -12.01 -3.29 13.65
N GLY A 23 -11.56 -2.15 14.17
CA GLY A 23 -10.17 -1.72 14.01
C GLY A 23 -9.16 -2.73 14.57
N ALA A 24 -9.47 -3.41 15.67
CA ALA A 24 -8.62 -4.47 16.24
C ALA A 24 -8.48 -5.69 15.30
N GLU A 25 -9.53 -6.05 14.57
CA GLU A 25 -9.44 -7.10 13.54
C GLU A 25 -8.53 -6.65 12.38
N LEU A 26 -8.66 -5.40 11.93
CA LEU A 26 -7.78 -4.81 10.92
C LEU A 26 -6.32 -4.80 11.38
N GLU A 27 -6.06 -4.39 12.63
CA GLU A 27 -4.73 -4.45 13.23
C GLU A 27 -4.15 -5.86 13.14
N GLY A 28 -4.95 -6.86 13.53
CA GLY A 28 -4.57 -8.27 13.47
C GLY A 28 -4.22 -8.71 12.03
N THR A 29 -5.04 -8.34 11.05
CA THR A 29 -4.78 -8.63 9.63
C THR A 29 -3.51 -7.94 9.13
N LEU A 30 -3.26 -6.68 9.47
CA LEU A 30 -2.04 -5.97 9.09
C LEU A 30 -0.80 -6.58 9.75
N ARG A 31 -0.90 -7.04 11.00
CA ARG A 31 0.15 -7.81 11.66
C ARG A 31 0.49 -9.07 10.89
N LYS A 32 -0.53 -9.86 10.49
CA LYS A 32 -0.33 -11.04 9.65
C LYS A 32 0.31 -10.65 8.30
N PHE A 33 -0.12 -9.55 7.69
CA PHE A 33 0.42 -9.06 6.42
C PHE A 33 1.91 -8.73 6.54
N VAL A 34 2.31 -7.94 7.55
CA VAL A 34 3.71 -7.57 7.81
C VAL A 34 4.60 -8.80 8.06
N HIS A 35 4.04 -9.85 8.67
CA HIS A 35 4.77 -11.07 9.02
C HIS A 35 4.56 -12.25 8.08
N ALA A 36 3.83 -12.07 6.98
CA ALA A 36 3.60 -13.12 5.99
C ALA A 36 4.96 -13.66 5.50
N LYS A 37 5.01 -14.97 5.26
CA LYS A 37 6.21 -15.71 4.88
C LYS A 37 6.14 -16.28 3.47
N SER A 38 4.98 -16.17 2.83
CA SER A 38 4.75 -16.68 1.49
C SER A 38 3.71 -15.86 0.74
N THR A 39 3.74 -15.97 -0.59
CA THR A 39 2.72 -15.39 -1.47
C THR A 39 1.31 -15.88 -1.14
N THR A 40 1.16 -17.17 -0.75
CA THR A 40 -0.14 -17.75 -0.39
C THR A 40 -0.70 -17.15 0.90
N GLU A 41 0.16 -16.97 1.92
CA GLU A 41 -0.26 -16.35 3.17
C GLU A 41 -0.73 -14.92 2.94
N ILE A 42 0.06 -14.10 2.25
CA ILE A 42 -0.29 -12.70 2.03
C ILE A 42 -1.49 -12.53 1.11
N SER A 43 -1.62 -13.34 0.06
CA SER A 43 -2.78 -13.28 -0.85
C SER A 43 -4.07 -13.67 -0.14
N SER A 44 -4.00 -14.59 0.83
CA SER A 44 -5.18 -15.00 1.61
C SER A 44 -5.74 -13.90 2.51
N LEU A 45 -4.94 -12.86 2.79
CA LEU A 45 -5.35 -11.70 3.59
C LEU A 45 -6.05 -10.64 2.74
N TRP A 46 -6.11 -10.81 1.42
CA TRP A 46 -6.68 -9.82 0.52
C TRP A 46 -8.12 -9.48 0.92
N ASP A 47 -8.99 -10.48 1.06
CA ASP A 47 -10.40 -10.30 1.45
C ASP A 47 -10.55 -9.75 2.88
N GLU A 48 -9.55 -9.95 3.76
CA GLU A 48 -9.55 -9.37 5.10
C GLU A 48 -9.22 -7.87 5.08
N LEU A 49 -8.48 -7.40 4.06
CA LEU A 49 -8.17 -5.98 3.84
C LEU A 49 -9.24 -5.31 2.98
N GLU A 50 -9.59 -5.94 1.86
CA GLU A 50 -10.68 -5.59 0.94
C GLU A 50 -12.03 -5.96 1.57
N GLY A 51 -12.66 -4.98 2.22
CA GLY A 51 -13.89 -5.15 2.98
C GLY A 51 -13.84 -4.49 4.34
N VAL A 52 -12.66 -4.02 4.75
CA VAL A 52 -12.43 -3.35 6.04
C VAL A 52 -11.85 -1.95 5.82
N ALA A 53 -10.69 -1.86 5.16
CA ALA A 53 -10.01 -0.58 4.90
C ALA A 53 -10.42 0.08 3.57
N PHE A 54 -10.78 -0.71 2.57
CA PHE A 54 -11.32 -0.29 1.28
C PHE A 54 -12.25 -1.38 0.76
N ALA A 55 -13.21 -1.06 -0.12
CA ALA A 55 -14.06 -2.09 -0.73
C ALA A 55 -14.56 -1.68 -2.12
N GLN A 56 -14.24 -2.48 -3.14
CA GLN A 56 -14.60 -2.35 -4.56
C GLN A 56 -14.20 -1.04 -5.25
N ASN A 57 -14.49 0.13 -4.66
CA ASN A 57 -14.01 1.48 -5.00
C ASN A 57 -14.30 2.50 -3.87
N THR A 58 -14.64 2.03 -2.66
CA THR A 58 -15.01 2.89 -1.51
C THR A 58 -13.90 2.95 -0.48
N LEU A 59 -13.55 4.15 -0.02
CA LEU A 59 -12.60 4.41 1.06
C LEU A 59 -13.30 4.66 2.40
N TYR A 60 -12.62 4.24 3.47
CA TYR A 60 -13.02 4.44 4.86
C TYR A 60 -11.88 5.10 5.64
N GLY A 61 -12.14 5.63 6.84
CA GLY A 61 -11.11 6.31 7.64
C GLY A 61 -9.82 5.49 7.84
N ALA A 62 -9.95 4.17 7.95
CA ALA A 62 -8.82 3.24 8.07
C ALA A 62 -7.86 3.20 6.87
N SER A 63 -8.26 3.66 5.68
CA SER A 63 -7.38 3.64 4.49
C SER A 63 -6.11 4.48 4.71
N VAL A 64 -6.21 5.59 5.46
CA VAL A 64 -5.07 6.49 5.71
C VAL A 64 -3.95 5.80 6.50
N PRO A 65 -4.19 5.23 7.69
CA PRO A 65 -3.13 4.50 8.40
C PRO A 65 -2.67 3.24 7.65
N VAL A 66 -3.54 2.58 6.87
CA VAL A 66 -3.12 1.46 6.01
C VAL A 66 -2.09 1.90 4.96
N VAL A 67 -2.25 3.07 4.34
CA VAL A 67 -1.25 3.64 3.43
C VAL A 67 0.10 3.80 4.13
N ASP A 68 0.11 4.38 5.33
CA ASP A 68 1.35 4.58 6.10
C ASP A 68 2.03 3.22 6.39
N VAL A 69 1.26 2.19 6.76
CA VAL A 69 1.79 0.82 6.97
C VAL A 69 2.37 0.22 5.68
N MET A 70 1.69 0.36 4.54
CA MET A 70 2.19 -0.18 3.27
C MET A 70 3.49 0.48 2.84
N LEU A 71 3.62 1.80 3.00
CA LEU A 71 4.87 2.52 2.72
C LEU A 71 6.00 2.04 3.63
N ALA A 72 5.71 1.76 4.91
CA ALA A 72 6.69 1.21 5.82
C ALA A 72 7.11 -0.23 5.46
N VAL A 73 6.16 -1.07 5.01
CA VAL A 73 6.46 -2.43 4.51
C VAL A 73 7.37 -2.38 3.27
N LEU A 74 7.15 -1.41 2.38
CA LEU A 74 8.03 -1.18 1.23
C LEU A 74 9.44 -0.74 1.66
N ALA A 75 9.55 0.05 2.73
CA ALA A 75 10.83 0.51 3.27
C ALA A 75 11.62 -0.60 4.01
N ASP A 76 10.95 -1.66 4.48
CA ASP A 76 11.55 -2.73 5.31
C ASP A 76 12.45 -3.74 4.56
N HIS A 77 12.90 -3.42 3.34
CA HIS A 77 13.65 -4.35 2.47
C HIS A 77 12.94 -5.69 2.30
N SER A 78 11.65 -5.63 2.00
CA SER A 78 10.79 -6.80 1.85
C SER A 78 11.08 -7.57 0.56
N THR A 79 10.64 -8.83 0.50
CA THR A 79 10.77 -9.68 -0.69
C THR A 79 9.97 -9.11 -1.87
N PRO A 80 10.29 -9.44 -3.13
CA PRO A 80 9.58 -8.88 -4.30
C PRO A 80 8.06 -9.08 -4.24
N TRP A 81 7.61 -10.28 -3.84
CA TRP A 81 6.18 -10.55 -3.70
C TRP A 81 5.51 -9.73 -2.59
N HIS A 82 6.21 -9.41 -1.51
CA HIS A 82 5.67 -8.52 -0.45
C HIS A 82 5.51 -7.10 -0.97
N GLN A 83 6.50 -6.62 -1.72
CA GLN A 83 6.48 -5.29 -2.33
C GLN A 83 5.32 -5.17 -3.32
N MET A 84 5.13 -6.17 -4.17
CA MET A 84 4.00 -6.24 -5.11
C MET A 84 2.66 -6.12 -4.38
N TRP A 85 2.42 -6.92 -3.34
CA TRP A 85 1.15 -6.85 -2.59
C TRP A 85 0.95 -5.52 -1.85
N ALA A 86 2.01 -4.94 -1.29
CA ALA A 86 1.92 -3.61 -0.70
C ALA A 86 1.59 -2.54 -1.75
N ALA A 87 2.19 -2.63 -2.94
CA ALA A 87 1.88 -1.75 -4.06
C ALA A 87 0.44 -1.92 -4.55
N GLU A 88 -0.07 -3.15 -4.65
CA GLU A 88 -1.47 -3.41 -5.01
C GLU A 88 -2.44 -2.79 -4.00
N VAL A 89 -2.21 -2.96 -2.70
CA VAL A 89 -3.05 -2.32 -1.67
C VAL A 89 -3.06 -0.80 -1.83
N LEU A 90 -1.89 -0.19 -2.04
CA LEU A 90 -1.79 1.25 -2.31
C LEU A 90 -2.58 1.65 -3.57
N ARG A 91 -2.44 0.89 -4.66
CA ARG A 91 -3.12 1.16 -5.93
C ARG A 91 -4.63 1.17 -5.76
N PHE A 92 -5.19 0.15 -5.11
CA PHE A 92 -6.63 0.07 -4.85
C PHE A 92 -7.13 1.23 -3.99
N ILE A 93 -6.38 1.63 -2.96
CA ILE A 93 -6.72 2.79 -2.13
C ILE A 93 -6.71 4.09 -2.97
N LEU A 94 -5.73 4.29 -3.84
CA LEU A 94 -5.61 5.54 -4.62
C LEU A 94 -6.63 5.66 -5.76
N MET A 95 -7.15 4.54 -6.25
CA MET A 95 -8.22 4.49 -7.25
C MET A 95 -9.62 4.64 -6.65
N ALA A 96 -9.78 4.36 -5.36
CA ALA A 96 -11.05 4.45 -4.66
C ALA A 96 -11.40 5.89 -4.24
N ASP A 97 -12.66 6.10 -3.84
CA ASP A 97 -13.19 7.39 -3.38
C ASP A 97 -14.08 7.20 -2.14
N SER A 98 -14.41 8.28 -1.42
CA SER A 98 -15.32 8.23 -0.28
C SER A 98 -16.49 9.18 -0.46
N ALA A 99 -17.71 8.62 -0.48
CA ALA A 99 -18.93 9.40 -0.54
C ALA A 99 -19.22 10.20 0.74
N THR A 100 -18.73 9.72 1.89
CA THR A 100 -18.97 10.33 3.21
C THR A 100 -17.88 11.33 3.60
N ASN A 101 -16.66 11.13 3.11
CA ASN A 101 -15.54 12.04 3.34
C ASN A 101 -14.65 12.18 2.08
N PRO A 102 -15.02 13.07 1.14
CA PRO A 102 -14.28 13.27 -0.12
C PRO A 102 -12.79 13.64 0.05
N SER A 103 -12.39 14.14 1.22
CA SER A 103 -10.99 14.48 1.50
C SER A 103 -10.09 13.27 1.79
N LEU A 104 -10.67 12.08 2.01
CA LEU A 104 -9.89 10.87 2.31
C LEU A 104 -8.96 10.48 1.16
N ARG A 105 -9.47 10.57 -0.08
CA ARG A 105 -8.65 10.25 -1.26
C ARG A 105 -7.45 11.17 -1.37
N GLU A 106 -7.67 12.47 -1.26
CA GLU A 106 -6.59 13.47 -1.28
C GLU A 106 -5.59 13.24 -0.15
N THR A 107 -6.08 12.89 1.05
CA THR A 107 -5.21 12.55 2.19
C THR A 107 -4.34 11.34 1.88
N CYS A 108 -4.90 10.26 1.33
CA CYS A 108 -4.14 9.06 0.94
C CYS A 108 -3.11 9.37 -0.15
N VAL A 109 -3.50 10.14 -1.18
CA VAL A 109 -2.60 10.60 -2.24
C VAL A 109 -1.43 11.39 -1.66
N ASN A 110 -1.69 12.34 -0.76
CA ASN A 110 -0.65 13.15 -0.12
C ASN A 110 0.32 12.31 0.73
N ARG A 111 -0.17 11.25 1.40
CA ARG A 111 0.67 10.30 2.12
C ARG A 111 1.57 9.49 1.19
N VAL A 112 1.02 8.92 0.12
CA VAL A 112 1.82 8.19 -0.88
C VAL A 112 2.81 9.10 -1.58
N GLN A 113 2.44 10.35 -1.85
CA GLN A 113 3.32 11.35 -2.46
C GLN A 113 4.58 11.61 -1.63
N ALA A 114 4.49 11.54 -0.29
CA ALA A 114 5.67 11.64 0.58
C ALA A 114 6.64 10.46 0.40
N GLY A 115 6.14 9.29 -0.01
CA GLY A 115 6.91 8.07 -0.30
C GLY A 115 7.35 7.90 -1.76
N LYS A 116 7.09 8.86 -2.66
CA LYS A 116 7.30 8.68 -4.11
C LYS A 116 8.72 8.28 -4.53
N TRP A 117 9.74 8.77 -3.82
CA TRP A 117 11.13 8.42 -4.12
C TRP A 117 11.47 6.98 -3.70
N LEU A 118 10.83 6.45 -2.65
CA LEU A 118 10.92 5.04 -2.29
C LEU A 118 10.30 4.19 -3.41
N LEU A 119 9.10 4.54 -3.88
CA LEU A 119 8.42 3.83 -4.98
C LEU A 119 9.28 3.81 -6.25
N ALA A 120 9.80 4.98 -6.66
CA ALA A 120 10.68 5.10 -7.84
C ALA A 120 11.95 4.26 -7.68
N SER A 121 12.58 4.31 -6.50
CA SER A 121 13.78 3.51 -6.22
C SER A 121 13.49 2.02 -6.29
N LEU A 122 12.40 1.55 -5.69
CA LEU A 122 12.03 0.14 -5.71
C LEU A 122 11.70 -0.32 -7.14
N ALA A 123 10.98 0.48 -7.92
CA ALA A 123 10.64 0.15 -9.31
C ALA A 123 11.90 0.03 -10.19
N CYS A 124 12.90 0.89 -10.01
CA CYS A 124 14.19 0.81 -10.73
C CYS A 124 14.99 -0.45 -10.40
N HIS A 125 14.79 -1.04 -9.22
CA HIS A 125 15.55 -2.19 -8.73
C HIS A 125 14.68 -3.45 -8.56
N ALA A 126 13.44 -3.42 -9.07
CA ALA A 126 12.51 -4.52 -8.93
C ALA A 126 13.03 -5.75 -9.67
N GLU A 127 13.00 -6.91 -9.00
CA GLU A 127 13.49 -8.18 -9.55
C GLU A 127 12.50 -8.82 -10.54
N SER A 128 11.23 -8.40 -10.51
CA SER A 128 10.20 -8.86 -11.43
C SER A 128 9.48 -7.71 -12.13
N VAL A 129 9.04 -7.97 -13.36
CA VAL A 129 8.24 -7.02 -14.17
C VAL A 129 6.94 -6.69 -13.45
N ASP A 130 6.24 -7.68 -12.89
CA ASP A 130 4.98 -7.45 -12.17
C ASP A 130 5.16 -6.51 -10.97
N THR A 131 6.24 -6.66 -10.19
CA THR A 131 6.52 -5.75 -9.06
C THR A 131 6.86 -4.35 -9.55
N GLN A 132 7.63 -4.25 -10.64
CA GLN A 132 7.97 -2.99 -11.26
C GLN A 132 6.73 -2.24 -11.76
N GLU A 133 5.84 -2.93 -12.49
CA GLU A 133 4.61 -2.37 -13.03
C GLU A 133 3.69 -1.88 -11.91
N ALA A 134 3.45 -2.71 -10.88
CA ALA A 134 2.62 -2.32 -9.74
C ALA A 134 3.14 -1.05 -9.03
N LEU A 135 4.47 -0.94 -8.82
CA LEU A 135 5.07 0.24 -8.22
C LEU A 135 4.96 1.48 -9.12
N ILE A 136 5.12 1.30 -10.44
CA ILE A 136 4.98 2.39 -11.42
C ILE A 136 3.53 2.88 -11.49
N GLU A 137 2.53 2.00 -11.43
CA GLU A 137 1.11 2.40 -11.45
C GLU A 137 0.73 3.24 -10.22
N VAL A 138 1.22 2.86 -9.03
CA VAL A 138 1.06 3.67 -7.82
C VAL A 138 1.74 5.03 -7.99
N LEU A 139 2.97 5.03 -8.53
CA LEU A 139 3.72 6.25 -8.76
C LEU A 139 3.07 7.17 -9.80
N ASP A 140 2.49 6.61 -10.86
CA ASP A 140 1.78 7.36 -11.91
C ASP A 140 0.57 8.11 -11.35
N THR A 141 -0.07 7.54 -10.33
CA THR A 141 -1.20 8.19 -9.67
C THR A 141 -0.80 9.44 -8.88
N VAL A 142 0.43 9.50 -8.34
CA VAL A 142 0.88 10.59 -7.45
C VAL A 142 1.89 11.56 -8.10
N ASP A 143 2.70 11.06 -9.03
CA ASP A 143 3.68 11.83 -9.80
C ASP A 143 3.92 11.18 -11.18
N PRO A 144 3.05 11.45 -12.18
CA PRO A 144 3.15 10.89 -13.53
C PRO A 144 4.50 11.17 -14.21
N THR A 145 5.12 12.32 -13.91
CA THR A 145 6.41 12.69 -14.49
C THR A 145 7.51 11.77 -13.96
N LEU A 146 7.55 11.56 -12.63
CA LEU A 146 8.51 10.64 -12.02
C LEU A 146 8.24 9.19 -12.44
N ALA A 147 6.98 8.78 -12.61
CA ALA A 147 6.62 7.47 -13.13
C ALA A 147 7.20 7.24 -14.54
N GLN A 148 7.05 8.20 -15.44
CA GLN A 148 7.59 8.10 -16.81
C GLN A 148 9.13 8.04 -16.83
N ILE A 149 9.80 8.85 -16.00
CA ILE A 149 11.26 8.82 -15.85
C ILE A 149 11.71 7.44 -15.35
N THR A 150 11.04 6.93 -14.31
CA THR A 150 11.34 5.63 -13.68
C THR A 150 11.14 4.50 -14.68
N ALA A 151 9.99 4.44 -15.36
CA ALA A 151 9.69 3.43 -16.38
C ALA A 151 10.73 3.42 -17.51
N THR A 152 11.28 4.58 -17.88
CA THR A 152 12.33 4.68 -18.91
C THR A 152 13.68 4.18 -18.37
N ALA A 153 14.03 4.52 -17.13
CA ALA A 153 15.28 4.11 -16.50
C ALA A 153 15.33 2.60 -16.18
N SER A 154 14.17 2.02 -15.88
CA SER A 154 13.94 0.62 -15.56
C SER A 154 14.09 -0.35 -16.73
N ARG A 155 14.02 0.13 -17.98
CA ARG A 155 14.14 -0.74 -19.16
C ARG A 155 15.59 -1.24 -19.31
N PRO A 156 15.81 -2.54 -19.60
CA PRO A 156 17.14 -3.04 -19.87
C PRO A 156 17.74 -2.26 -21.06
N ARG A 157 18.96 -1.73 -20.87
CA ARG A 157 19.73 -1.14 -21.97
C ARG A 157 20.06 -2.27 -22.95
N LEU A 158 19.43 -2.23 -24.12
CA LEU A 158 19.73 -3.09 -25.26
C LEU A 158 21.19 -2.92 -25.72
#